data_AF-A0A1C5TKY8-F1
#
_entry.id   AF-A0A1C5TKY8-F1
#
_cell.length_a   1.000
_cell.length_b   1.000
_cell.length_c   1.000
_cell.angle_alpha   90.00
_cell.angle_beta   90.00
_cell.angle_gamma   90.00
#
_symmetry.space_group_name_H-M   'P 1'
#
loop_
_entity.id
_entity.type
_entity.pdbx_description
1 polymer ?
#
loop_
_entity_poly.entity_id
_entity_poly.type
_entity_poly.pdbx_seq_one_letter_code
_entity_poly.pdbx_strand_id
1 'polypeptide(L)'
;MKYMIDNNYISILVEDYIDFKKGLGFELKICARRLRSFASYTRSLDYTGYISKDIALKWCCMGTDSSKTKGRRLEMLRPFLQFAHIKNENNEIIYNQIFPNVRKRPNPHIYTEEEVLILIEKCKELYSPDQLRIK
;
A
#
# COMPACT_ATOMS: atom_id res chain seq x y z
N MET A 1 -26.35 -1.57 -8.86
CA MET A 1 -26.86 -1.61 -7.47
C MET A 1 -25.82 -2.25 -6.54
N LYS A 2 -24.95 -1.44 -5.91
CA LYS A 2 -24.36 -1.62 -4.55
C LYS A 2 -23.31 -0.54 -4.32
N TYR A 3 -23.09 -0.20 -3.04
CA TYR A 3 -22.26 0.89 -2.49
C TYR A 3 -22.96 2.22 -2.20
N MET A 4 -24.17 2.17 -1.64
CA MET A 4 -24.69 3.25 -0.78
C MET A 4 -24.72 2.77 0.68
N ILE A 5 -23.55 2.61 1.29
CA ILE A 5 -23.41 2.45 2.75
C ILE A 5 -22.25 3.36 3.16
N ASP A 6 -22.59 4.50 3.77
CA ASP A 6 -21.71 5.37 4.55
C ASP A 6 -20.43 5.84 3.84
N ASN A 7 -20.57 6.46 2.67
CA ASN A 7 -19.45 7.09 1.97
C ASN A 7 -19.14 8.46 2.58
N ASN A 8 -18.11 8.53 3.41
CA ASN A 8 -17.51 9.80 3.78
C ASN A 8 -16.83 10.45 2.56
N TYR A 9 -16.51 11.74 2.66
CA TYR A 9 -15.91 12.54 1.59
C TYR A 9 -14.70 11.84 0.91
N ILE A 10 -13.81 11.25 1.71
CA ILE A 10 -12.60 10.58 1.22
C ILE A 10 -12.94 9.34 0.38
N SER A 11 -13.99 8.60 0.71
CA SER A 11 -14.43 7.42 -0.06
C SER A 11 -14.85 7.80 -1.48
N ILE A 12 -15.54 8.93 -1.63
CA ILE A 12 -15.96 9.47 -2.94
C ILE A 12 -14.72 9.87 -3.75
N LEU A 13 -13.81 10.63 -3.15
CA LEU A 13 -12.55 11.04 -3.80
C LEU A 13 -11.71 9.85 -4.26
N VAL A 14 -11.67 8.77 -3.48
CA VAL A 14 -10.91 7.56 -3.83
C VAL A 14 -11.47 6.92 -5.10
N GLU A 15 -12.79 6.74 -5.21
CA GLU A 15 -13.38 6.18 -6.43
C GLU A 15 -13.22 7.13 -7.62
N ASP A 16 -13.42 8.44 -7.43
CA ASP A 16 -13.18 9.45 -8.47
C ASP A 16 -11.75 9.36 -9.04
N TYR A 17 -10.75 9.18 -8.18
CA TYR A 17 -9.36 9.04 -8.59
C TYR A 17 -9.11 7.72 -9.32
N ILE A 18 -9.71 6.62 -8.84
CA ILE A 18 -9.58 5.30 -9.48
C ILE A 18 -10.18 5.36 -10.89
N ASP A 19 -11.36 5.95 -11.04
CA ASP A 19 -12.03 6.08 -12.33
C ASP A 19 -11.29 7.02 -13.27
N PHE A 20 -10.79 8.16 -12.77
CA PHE A 20 -9.89 9.04 -13.52
C PHE A 20 -8.67 8.28 -14.07
N LYS A 21 -7.99 7.50 -13.24
CA LYS A 21 -6.81 6.73 -13.66
C LYS A 21 -7.15 5.59 -14.61
N LYS A 22 -8.28 4.90 -14.42
CA LYS A 22 -8.75 3.87 -15.37
C LYS A 22 -9.10 4.47 -16.73
N GLY A 23 -9.70 5.67 -16.76
CA GLY A 23 -9.98 6.41 -17.98
C GLY A 23 -8.72 6.75 -18.79
N LEU A 24 -7.57 6.85 -18.13
CA LEU A 24 -6.26 7.00 -18.76
C LEU A 24 -5.60 5.67 -19.19
N GLY A 25 -6.31 4.53 -19.08
CA GLY A 25 -5.82 3.21 -19.49
C GLY A 25 -4.99 2.47 -18.44
N PHE A 26 -4.94 2.93 -17.19
CA PHE A 26 -4.21 2.22 -16.14
C PHE A 26 -5.06 1.13 -15.47
N GLU A 27 -4.49 -0.06 -15.26
CA GLU A 27 -5.18 -1.20 -14.62
C GLU A 27 -5.43 -1.00 -13.11
N LEU A 28 -4.52 -0.29 -12.42
CA LEU A 28 -4.62 0.16 -11.02
C LEU A 28 -4.92 -0.88 -9.91
N LYS A 29 -4.94 -2.20 -10.18
CA LYS A 29 -5.39 -3.25 -9.23
C LYS A 29 -4.89 -3.08 -7.79
N ILE A 30 -3.58 -3.04 -7.58
CA ILE A 30 -2.98 -2.98 -6.24
C ILE A 30 -3.21 -1.61 -5.59
N CYS A 31 -3.03 -0.53 -6.35
CA CYS A 31 -3.21 0.83 -5.86
C CYS A 31 -4.66 1.11 -5.45
N ALA A 32 -5.63 0.73 -6.29
CA ALA A 32 -7.05 0.88 -6.01
C ALA A 32 -7.45 0.14 -4.72
N ARG A 33 -6.99 -1.09 -4.53
CA ARG A 33 -7.23 -1.84 -3.28
C ARG A 33 -6.67 -1.11 -2.05
N ARG A 34 -5.46 -0.55 -2.15
CA ARG A 34 -4.86 0.20 -1.04
C ARG A 34 -5.57 1.52 -0.76
N LEU A 35 -6.00 2.24 -1.80
CA LEU A 35 -6.78 3.48 -1.64
C LEU A 35 -8.15 3.21 -0.99
N ARG A 36 -8.83 2.12 -1.38
CA ARG A 36 -10.06 1.69 -0.72
C ARG A 36 -9.82 1.28 0.73
N SER A 37 -8.68 0.69 1.04
CA SER A 37 -8.27 0.42 2.42
C SER A 37 -8.04 1.72 3.21
N PHE A 38 -7.48 2.76 2.59
CA PHE A 38 -7.40 4.09 3.20
C PHE A 38 -8.79 4.68 3.47
N ALA A 39 -9.68 4.67 2.48
CA ALA A 39 -11.07 5.11 2.66
C ALA A 39 -11.78 4.33 3.78
N SER A 40 -11.62 3.00 3.81
CA SER A 40 -12.18 2.15 4.87
C SER A 40 -11.65 2.51 6.26
N TYR A 41 -10.37 2.86 6.38
CA TYR A 41 -9.80 3.32 7.62
C TYR A 41 -10.43 4.65 8.08
N THR A 42 -10.61 5.60 7.17
CA THR A 42 -11.25 6.88 7.52
C THR A 42 -12.71 6.69 7.96
N ARG A 43 -13.43 5.74 7.34
CA ARG A 43 -14.79 5.37 7.76
C ARG A 43 -14.80 4.69 9.12
N SER A 44 -13.83 3.82 9.43
CA SER A 44 -13.74 3.19 10.76
C SER A 44 -13.46 4.17 11.91
N LEU A 45 -13.12 5.42 11.58
CA LEU A 45 -12.91 6.51 12.53
C LEU A 45 -14.06 7.53 12.52
N ASP A 46 -15.15 7.25 11.79
CA ASP A 46 -16.25 8.19 11.52
C ASP A 46 -15.75 9.56 11.01
N TYR A 47 -14.65 9.54 10.24
CA TYR A 47 -13.98 10.75 9.77
C TYR A 47 -14.76 11.41 8.63
N THR A 48 -15.15 12.67 8.80
CA THR A 48 -15.96 13.43 7.82
C THR A 48 -15.23 14.61 7.16
N GLY A 49 -13.99 14.89 7.56
CA GLY A 49 -13.21 16.03 7.07
C GLY A 49 -12.54 15.83 5.71
N TYR A 50 -11.88 16.89 5.25
CA TYR A 50 -10.94 16.84 4.12
C TYR A 50 -9.71 16.00 4.45
N ILE A 51 -8.93 15.60 3.45
CA ILE A 51 -7.71 14.83 3.71
C ILE A 51 -6.70 15.72 4.45
N SER A 52 -6.35 15.34 5.67
CA SER A 52 -5.24 15.94 6.42
C SER A 52 -3.95 15.10 6.35
N LYS A 53 -2.81 15.73 6.62
CA LYS A 53 -1.53 15.04 6.78
C LYS A 53 -1.60 14.01 7.91
N ASP A 54 -2.27 14.36 9.01
CA ASP A 54 -2.41 13.49 10.18
C ASP A 54 -3.15 12.19 9.83
N ILE A 55 -4.32 12.26 9.18
CA ILE A 55 -5.09 11.06 8.83
C ILE A 55 -4.35 10.19 7.82
N ALA A 56 -3.68 10.80 6.84
CA ALA A 56 -2.88 10.09 5.85
C ALA A 56 -1.66 9.40 6.49
N LEU A 57 -0.96 10.07 7.41
CA LEU A 57 0.22 9.52 8.09
C LEU A 57 -0.14 8.44 9.09
N LYS A 58 -1.21 8.62 9.88
CA LYS A 58 -1.70 7.58 10.79
C LYS A 58 -2.02 6.30 10.03
N TRP A 59 -2.70 6.41 8.89
CA TRP A 59 -2.96 5.26 8.03
C TRP A 59 -1.67 4.61 7.48
N CYS A 60 -0.75 5.42 6.95
CA CYS A 60 0.54 4.92 6.44
C CYS A 60 1.31 4.15 7.51
N CYS A 61 1.23 4.60 8.77
CA CYS A 61 1.90 4.02 9.92
C CYS A 61 1.15 2.85 10.59
N MET A 62 -0.04 2.46 10.12
CA MET A 62 -0.79 1.35 10.73
C MET A 62 -0.01 0.02 10.69
N GLY A 63 -0.04 -0.68 11.83
CA GLY A 63 0.62 -1.97 12.03
C GLY A 63 2.10 -1.86 12.40
N THR A 64 2.77 -3.00 12.46
CA THR A 64 4.18 -3.15 12.88
C THR A 64 5.16 -3.18 11.72
N ASP A 65 4.72 -2.68 10.56
CA ASP A 65 5.49 -2.67 9.32
C ASP A 65 6.80 -1.86 9.43
N SER A 66 7.82 -2.31 8.69
CA SER A 66 9.09 -1.60 8.56
C SER A 66 8.89 -0.17 8.02
N SER A 67 9.81 0.75 8.35
CA SER A 67 9.82 2.12 7.81
C SER A 67 9.83 2.15 6.28
N LYS A 68 10.43 1.13 5.65
CA LYS A 68 10.40 0.96 4.19
C LYS A 68 8.99 0.67 3.69
N THR A 69 8.24 -0.22 4.33
CA THR A 69 6.87 -0.51 3.94
C THR A 69 5.95 0.69 4.15
N LYS A 70 6.11 1.41 5.27
CA LYS A 70 5.40 2.67 5.57
C LYS A 70 5.68 3.75 4.51
N GLY A 71 6.96 3.92 4.13
CA GLY A 71 7.36 4.81 3.03
C GLY A 71 6.70 4.46 1.70
N ARG A 72 6.59 3.17 1.34
CA ARG A 72 5.96 2.74 0.08
C ARG A 72 4.46 3.01 0.07
N ARG A 73 3.79 2.90 1.23
CA ARG A 73 2.37 3.29 1.36
C ARG A 73 2.22 4.78 1.09
N LEU A 74 3.07 5.62 1.66
CA LEU A 74 3.04 7.06 1.43
C LEU A 74 3.37 7.43 -0.04
N GLU A 75 4.40 6.83 -0.63
CA GLU A 75 4.73 7.06 -2.06
C GLU A 75 3.55 6.72 -2.98
N MET A 76 2.84 5.63 -2.71
CA MET A 76 1.64 5.24 -3.46
C MET A 76 0.48 6.23 -3.26
N LEU A 77 0.36 6.80 -2.06
CA LEU A 77 -0.71 7.74 -1.72
C LEU A 77 -0.50 9.14 -2.33
N ARG A 78 0.76 9.57 -2.55
CA ARG A 78 1.09 10.93 -3.02
C ARG A 78 0.35 11.39 -4.28
N PRO A 79 0.28 10.61 -5.38
CA PRO A 79 -0.46 11.04 -6.57
C PRO A 79 -1.96 11.24 -6.32
N PHE A 80 -2.54 10.46 -5.40
CA PHE A 80 -3.92 10.64 -4.97
C PHE A 80 -4.10 11.92 -4.15
N LEU A 81 -3.18 12.24 -3.23
CA LEU A 81 -3.22 13.49 -2.46
C LEU A 81 -3.13 14.72 -3.38
N GLN A 82 -2.29 14.67 -4.42
CA GLN A 82 -2.21 15.72 -5.42
C GLN A 82 -3.52 15.88 -6.20
N PHE A 83 -4.11 14.78 -6.64
CA PHE A 83 -5.43 14.80 -7.29
C PHE A 83 -6.52 15.41 -6.40
N ALA A 84 -6.56 15.01 -5.12
CA ALA A 84 -7.53 15.53 -4.17
C ALA A 84 -7.38 17.03 -3.93
N HIS A 85 -6.14 17.52 -3.81
CA HIS A 85 -5.86 18.95 -3.66
C HIS A 85 -6.26 19.76 -4.88
N ILE A 86 -6.01 19.25 -6.10
CA ILE A 86 -6.45 19.91 -7.34
C ILE A 86 -7.98 20.02 -7.39
N LYS A 87 -8.71 19.01 -6.88
CA LYS A 87 -10.18 19.08 -6.77
C LYS A 87 -10.66 20.06 -5.71
N ASN A 88 -9.96 20.16 -4.58
CA ASN A 88 -10.30 21.08 -3.49
C ASN A 88 -9.06 21.33 -2.64
N GLU A 89 -8.66 22.60 -2.54
CA GLU A 89 -7.44 23.04 -1.86
C GLU A 89 -7.41 22.74 -0.35
N ASN A 90 -8.58 22.50 0.27
CA ASN A 90 -8.66 22.10 1.68
C ASN A 90 -8.05 20.70 1.94
N ASN A 91 -7.83 19.90 0.89
CA ASN A 91 -7.08 18.65 1.03
C ASN A 91 -5.58 18.95 1.11
N GLU A 92 -4.95 18.51 2.19
CA GLU A 92 -3.53 18.71 2.39
C GLU A 92 -2.67 17.74 1.56
N ILE A 93 -1.51 18.22 1.10
CA ILE A 93 -0.51 17.40 0.39
C ILE A 93 0.70 17.12 1.30
N ILE A 94 1.26 15.92 1.17
CA ILE A 94 2.54 15.51 1.77
C ILE A 94 3.63 15.47 0.70
N TYR A 95 4.37 16.57 0.53
CA TYR A 95 5.52 16.64 -0.39
C TYR A 95 6.79 16.04 0.22
N ASN A 96 6.99 16.24 1.53
CA ASN A 96 8.24 15.93 2.19
C ASN A 96 8.46 14.42 2.32
N GLN A 97 9.71 14.01 2.16
CA GLN A 97 10.13 12.65 2.44
C GLN A 97 10.21 12.44 3.95
N ILE A 98 9.19 11.77 4.50
CA ILE A 98 9.08 11.50 5.96
C ILE A 98 9.82 10.20 6.34
N PHE A 99 9.87 9.23 5.42
CA PHE A 99 10.53 7.94 5.65
C PHE A 99 11.89 7.87 4.92
N PRO A 100 12.88 7.12 5.46
CA PRO A 100 14.14 6.86 4.79
C PRO A 100 13.94 6.33 3.37
N ASN A 101 14.89 6.60 2.46
CA ASN A 101 14.76 6.28 1.04
C ASN A 101 14.30 4.83 0.81
N VAL A 102 13.05 4.73 0.36
CA VAL A 102 12.32 3.49 0.18
C VAL A 102 12.83 2.64 -0.98
N ARG A 103 13.58 3.28 -1.88
CA ARG A 103 14.18 2.68 -3.07
C ARG A 103 15.58 2.12 -2.82
N LYS A 104 16.13 2.23 -1.60
CA LYS A 104 17.40 1.58 -1.27
C LYS A 104 17.26 0.06 -1.44
N ARG A 105 17.99 -0.51 -2.40
CA ARG A 105 18.04 -1.94 -2.66
C ARG A 105 18.86 -2.60 -1.53
N PRO A 106 18.36 -3.65 -0.87
CA PRO A 106 19.23 -4.46 -0.03
C PRO A 106 20.32 -5.07 -0.92
N ASN A 107 21.55 -5.17 -0.42
CA ASN A 107 22.57 -5.92 -1.14
C ASN A 107 22.13 -7.39 -1.17
N PRO A 108 21.93 -8.02 -2.35
CA PRO A 108 21.56 -9.43 -2.39
C PRO A 108 22.68 -10.26 -1.76
N HIS A 109 22.32 -11.25 -0.93
CA HIS A 109 23.25 -12.29 -0.53
C HIS A 109 23.45 -13.22 -1.73
N ILE A 110 24.68 -13.33 -2.22
CA ILE A 110 25.03 -14.27 -3.28
C ILE A 110 25.44 -15.56 -2.59
N TYR A 111 24.64 -16.61 -2.78
CA TYR A 111 24.89 -17.90 -2.15
C TYR A 111 26.18 -18.54 -2.70
N THR A 112 27.00 -19.07 -1.80
CA THR A 112 28.13 -19.94 -2.19
C THR A 112 27.62 -21.33 -2.56
N GLU A 113 28.48 -22.12 -3.20
CA GLU A 113 28.15 -23.51 -3.56
C GLU A 113 27.83 -24.34 -2.31
N GLU A 114 28.58 -24.14 -1.22
CA GLU A 114 28.32 -24.82 0.06
C GLU A 114 26.97 -24.42 0.66
N GLU A 115 26.62 -23.14 0.63
CA GLU A 115 25.33 -22.66 1.14
C GLU A 115 24.16 -23.24 0.34
N VAL A 116 24.31 -23.41 -0.97
CA VAL A 116 23.31 -24.06 -1.83
C VAL A 116 23.13 -25.52 -1.44
N LEU A 117 24.22 -26.27 -1.23
CA LEU A 117 24.14 -27.67 -0.80
C LEU A 117 23.45 -27.81 0.55
N ILE A 118 23.77 -26.94 1.51
CA ILE A 118 23.11 -26.90 2.82
C ILE A 118 21.61 -26.62 2.67
N LEU A 119 21.23 -25.66 1.82
CA LEU A 119 19.82 -25.34 1.55
C LEU A 119 19.07 -26.55 0.97
N ILE A 120 19.66 -27.26 0.00
CA ILE A 120 19.05 -28.44 -0.60
C ILE A 120 18.83 -29.54 0.44
N GLU A 121 19.83 -29.86 1.27
CA GLU A 121 19.67 -30.86 2.32
C GLU A 121 18.58 -30.45 3.32
N LYS A 122 18.55 -29.19 3.74
CA LYS A 122 17.50 -28.68 4.64
C LYS A 122 16.11 -28.72 4.02
N CYS A 123 15.99 -28.54 2.70
CA CYS A 123 14.70 -28.64 2.01
C CYS A 123 14.11 -30.06 2.05
N LYS A 124 14.93 -31.11 2.17
CA LYS A 124 14.45 -32.50 2.30
C LYS A 124 13.73 -32.74 3.63
N GLU A 125 14.08 -31.99 4.67
CA GLU A 125 13.47 -32.07 6.00
C GLU A 125 12.14 -31.28 6.09
N LEU A 126 11.80 -30.47 5.08
CA LEU A 126 10.58 -29.68 5.10
C LEU A 126 9.34 -30.55 4.84
N TYR A 127 8.33 -30.39 5.70
CA TYR A 127 7.02 -31.00 5.51
C TYR A 127 6.42 -30.59 4.15
N SER A 128 6.08 -31.58 3.31
CA SER A 128 5.35 -31.37 2.06
C SER A 128 3.85 -31.43 2.38
N PRO A 129 3.12 -30.29 2.33
CA PRO A 129 1.69 -30.27 2.63
C PRO A 129 0.85 -31.05 1.62
N ASP A 130 1.41 -31.25 0.43
CA ASP A 130 0.83 -31.83 -0.77
C ASP A 130 1.38 -33.23 -1.11
N GLN A 131 2.38 -33.72 -0.36
CA GLN A 131 3.05 -35.02 -0.58
C GLN A 131 3.66 -35.24 -1.99
N LEU A 132 3.85 -34.17 -2.78
CA LEU A 132 4.33 -34.22 -4.16
C LEU A 132 5.87 -34.27 -4.28
N ARG A 133 6.61 -34.32 -3.17
CA ARG A 133 8.07 -34.47 -3.17
C ARG A 133 8.46 -35.92 -2.88
N ILE A 134 9.30 -36.47 -3.74
CA ILE A 134 9.75 -37.88 -3.77
C ILE A 134 10.46 -38.22 -2.45
N LYS A 135 10.10 -39.38 -1.87
CA LYS A 135 10.80 -40.02 -0.73
C LYS A 135 12.20 -40.51 -1.13
#